data_AF-A0A3D3Q6T0-F1
#
_entry.id   AF-A0A3D3Q6T0-F1
#
_cell.length_a   1.000
_cell.length_b   1.000
_cell.length_c   1.000
_cell.angle_alpha   90.00
_cell.angle_beta   90.00
_cell.angle_gamma   90.00
#
_symmetry.space_group_name_H-M   'P 1'
#
loop_
_entity.id
_entity.type
_entity.pdbx_description
1 polymer ?
#
loop_
_entity_poly.entity_id
_entity_poly.type
_entity_poly.pdbx_seq_one_letter_code
_entity_poly.pdbx_strand_id
1 'polypeptide(L)'
;MMSNTPIRVAIVGVGNCASSLVQGIEYYKDADPSATVPGLMHVKLGPYHVRDVQVVAAFDVDGKKVGRDVAEAIFTEPNNTIKFSDVPPLGVDVQRGPTLDGLGKYYREVITESTDPAVDVAQVLREAKTDVVVSYLPVGSEQAAKHYAQAAMDAHAGFVNCMPVFIASDPTWARKFAAAGVPIVGDDIKSQLGATITHRVLAKLFEDRGIKLDQTYQLNFGGNMDFMNMLERERLVSKKISKTQSVQSQLRKNLDKESIHIGPSDHVPWLKDRKWAQIRLEGSAFGDVPMSIELKLEVW
;
A
#
# COMPACT_ATOMS: atom_id res chain seq x y z
N MET A 1 6.97 21.58 25.29
CA MET A 1 7.78 20.38 25.56
C MET A 1 7.61 19.45 24.36
N MET A 2 8.71 19.04 23.71
CA MET A 2 8.67 17.97 22.71
C MET A 2 8.25 16.69 23.44
N SER A 3 7.27 15.93 22.93
CA SER A 3 6.93 14.66 23.55
C SER A 3 8.12 13.72 23.38
N ASN A 4 8.66 13.27 24.50
CA ASN A 4 9.84 12.41 24.52
C ASN A 4 9.47 10.93 24.31
N THR A 5 8.33 10.64 23.67
CA THR A 5 7.76 9.29 23.57
C THR A 5 7.77 8.85 22.11
N PRO A 6 8.65 7.91 21.73
CA PRO A 6 8.69 7.39 20.37
C PRO A 6 7.41 6.59 20.06
N ILE A 7 7.06 6.53 18.78
CA ILE A 7 6.07 5.59 18.23
C ILE A 7 6.84 4.38 17.73
N ARG A 8 6.70 3.26 18.42
CA ARG A 8 7.38 2.00 18.10
C ARG A 8 6.59 1.24 17.05
N VAL A 9 7.13 1.13 15.85
CA VAL A 9 6.48 0.55 14.68
C VAL A 9 7.05 -0.83 14.37
N ALA A 10 6.17 -1.80 14.16
CA ALA A 10 6.50 -3.07 13.54
C ALA A 10 6.06 -3.09 12.08
N ILE A 11 6.91 -3.62 11.18
CA ILE A 11 6.60 -3.71 9.73
C ILE A 11 6.34 -5.16 9.34
N VAL A 12 5.24 -5.43 8.66
CA VAL A 12 4.92 -6.76 8.10
C VAL A 12 5.04 -6.69 6.59
N GLY A 13 5.99 -7.44 6.01
CA GLY A 13 6.35 -7.40 4.60
C GLY A 13 7.33 -6.26 4.31
N VAL A 14 8.62 -6.58 4.19
CA VAL A 14 9.71 -5.62 3.97
C VAL A 14 9.90 -5.38 2.47
N GLY A 15 8.82 -4.98 1.79
CA GLY A 15 8.77 -4.72 0.34
C GLY A 15 9.17 -3.29 -0.06
N ASN A 16 8.84 -2.89 -1.29
CA ASN A 16 9.07 -1.51 -1.78
C ASN A 16 8.37 -0.46 -0.90
N CYS A 17 7.14 -0.69 -0.46
CA CYS A 17 6.44 0.25 0.43
C CYS A 17 7.17 0.43 1.77
N ALA A 18 7.66 -0.66 2.37
CA ALA A 18 8.46 -0.60 3.58
C ALA A 18 9.78 0.16 3.34
N SER A 19 10.42 -0.06 2.20
CA SER A 19 11.62 0.67 1.81
C SER A 19 11.38 2.18 1.73
N SER A 20 10.32 2.61 1.05
CA SER A 20 9.96 4.02 0.96
C SER A 20 9.58 4.62 2.33
N LEU A 21 8.91 3.86 3.20
CA LEU A 21 8.58 4.30 4.56
C LEU A 21 9.85 4.53 5.39
N VAL A 22 10.75 3.56 5.46
CA VAL A 22 11.97 3.63 6.28
C VAL A 22 12.90 4.71 5.77
N GLN A 23 13.07 4.82 4.45
CA GLN A 23 13.80 5.94 3.84
C GLN A 23 13.15 7.29 4.16
N GLY A 24 11.81 7.38 4.13
CA GLY A 24 11.08 8.61 4.43
C GLY A 24 11.22 9.07 5.87
N ILE A 25 11.23 8.13 6.83
CA ILE A 25 11.48 8.44 8.25
C ILE A 25 12.86 9.07 8.42
N GLU A 26 13.89 8.48 7.83
CA GLU A 26 15.26 8.98 7.91
C GLU A 26 15.43 10.32 7.18
N TYR A 27 14.90 10.43 5.95
CA TYR A 27 15.02 11.61 5.11
C TYR A 27 14.39 12.86 5.76
N TYR A 28 13.24 12.69 6.44
CA TYR A 28 12.50 13.80 7.07
C TYR A 28 12.71 13.89 8.58
N LYS A 29 13.66 13.16 9.18
CA LYS A 29 13.89 13.19 10.63
C LYS A 29 14.21 14.60 11.14
N ASP A 30 14.92 15.40 10.35
CA ASP A 30 15.34 16.76 10.70
C ASP A 30 14.51 17.86 10.04
N ALA A 31 13.36 17.51 9.44
CA ALA A 31 12.45 18.49 8.87
C ALA A 31 11.99 19.52 9.93
N ASP A 32 11.81 20.77 9.50
CA ASP A 32 11.22 21.80 10.36
C ASP A 32 9.74 21.44 10.62
N PRO A 33 9.28 21.37 11.89
CA PRO A 33 7.88 21.06 12.22
C PRO A 33 6.84 21.98 11.57
N SER A 34 7.23 23.19 11.18
CA SER A 34 6.39 24.18 10.50
C SER A 34 6.49 24.14 8.97
N ALA A 35 7.44 23.37 8.42
CA ALA A 35 7.60 23.26 6.98
C ALA A 35 6.46 22.47 6.35
N THR A 36 6.17 22.82 5.10
CA THR A 36 5.33 22.02 4.22
C THR A 36 6.22 21.02 3.49
N VAL A 37 6.08 19.73 3.82
CA VAL A 37 6.80 18.64 3.17
C VAL A 37 5.88 17.96 2.15
N PRO A 38 6.30 17.80 0.88
CA PRO A 38 5.50 17.11 -0.12
C PRO A 38 5.09 15.72 0.35
N GLY A 39 3.78 15.48 0.37
CA GLY A 39 3.23 14.18 0.69
C GLY A 39 2.92 13.89 2.15
N LEU A 40 3.30 14.80 3.06
CA LEU A 40 2.87 14.78 4.45
C LEU A 40 1.85 15.90 4.66
N MET A 41 0.74 15.60 5.34
CA MET A 41 -0.18 16.64 5.80
C MET A 41 0.48 17.54 6.85
N HIS A 42 1.29 16.94 7.72
CA HIS A 42 2.02 17.62 8.78
C HIS A 42 3.36 16.92 8.99
N VAL A 43 4.45 17.69 9.16
CA VAL A 43 5.73 17.17 9.66
C VAL A 43 5.59 16.71 11.12
N LYS A 44 4.73 17.41 11.88
CA LYS A 44 4.38 17.07 13.25
C LYS A 44 2.86 16.92 13.40
N LEU A 45 2.39 15.69 13.65
CA LEU A 45 0.97 15.39 13.87
C LEU A 45 0.70 15.27 15.37
N GLY A 46 -0.03 16.24 15.92
CA GLY A 46 -0.23 16.34 17.37
C GLY A 46 1.12 16.51 18.07
N PRO A 47 1.47 15.64 19.04
CA PRO A 47 2.77 15.71 19.70
C PRO A 47 3.92 15.09 18.86
N TYR A 48 3.62 14.25 17.87
CA TYR A 48 4.59 13.38 17.21
C TYR A 48 5.19 13.99 15.93
N HIS A 49 6.51 14.10 15.89
CA HIS A 49 7.30 14.42 14.69
C HIS A 49 7.61 13.16 13.89
N VAL A 50 7.96 13.28 12.60
CA VAL A 50 8.43 12.14 11.78
C VAL A 50 9.56 11.34 12.44
N ARG A 51 10.46 12.05 13.14
CA ARG A 51 11.62 11.45 13.85
C ARG A 51 11.23 10.57 15.04
N ASP A 52 10.01 10.72 15.53
CA ASP A 52 9.53 9.95 16.68
C ASP A 52 9.09 8.55 16.23
N VAL A 53 8.97 8.29 14.92
CA VAL A 53 8.67 6.96 14.38
C VAL A 53 9.94 6.11 14.41
N GLN A 54 9.91 5.01 15.18
CA GLN A 54 11.05 4.10 15.33
C GLN A 54 10.63 2.68 14.94
N VAL A 55 11.34 2.08 14.00
CA VAL A 55 11.14 0.65 13.68
C VAL A 55 11.72 -0.17 14.82
N VAL A 56 10.92 -1.06 15.40
CA VAL A 56 11.33 -1.93 16.52
C VAL A 56 11.21 -3.43 16.22
N ALA A 57 10.47 -3.78 15.18
CA ALA A 57 10.34 -5.15 14.69
C ALA A 57 10.03 -5.15 13.19
N ALA A 58 10.41 -6.20 12.49
CA ALA A 58 10.03 -6.41 11.11
C ALA A 58 9.83 -7.90 10.84
N PHE A 59 8.93 -8.23 9.93
CA PHE A 59 8.61 -9.60 9.55
C PHE A 59 8.61 -9.74 8.03
N ASP A 60 9.28 -10.78 7.53
CA ASP A 60 9.23 -11.19 6.14
C ASP A 60 9.33 -12.73 6.04
N VAL A 61 9.23 -13.24 4.83
CA VAL A 61 9.32 -14.68 4.52
C VAL A 61 10.43 -14.97 3.51
N ASP A 62 10.96 -13.96 2.80
CA ASP A 62 12.05 -14.11 1.86
C ASP A 62 13.36 -14.44 2.59
N GLY A 63 14.00 -15.55 2.21
CA GLY A 63 15.30 -15.99 2.75
C GLY A 63 16.43 -15.00 2.49
N LYS A 64 16.28 -14.08 1.54
CA LYS A 64 17.24 -12.99 1.36
C LYS A 64 17.08 -11.88 2.41
N LYS A 65 15.92 -11.75 3.06
CA LYS A 65 15.61 -10.65 3.99
C LYS A 65 15.63 -11.09 5.45
N VAL A 66 15.08 -12.27 5.74
CA VAL A 66 15.06 -12.83 7.10
C VAL A 66 16.49 -12.92 7.66
N GLY A 67 16.67 -12.45 8.91
CA GLY A 67 17.94 -12.40 9.61
C GLY A 67 18.85 -11.21 9.25
N ARG A 68 18.40 -10.28 8.40
CA ARG A 68 19.14 -9.04 8.09
C ARG A 68 18.57 -7.84 8.82
N ASP A 69 19.42 -6.86 9.12
CA ASP A 69 18.98 -5.56 9.62
C ASP A 69 17.99 -4.92 8.63
N VAL A 70 16.94 -4.29 9.15
CA VAL A 70 15.91 -3.62 8.33
C VAL A 70 16.53 -2.60 7.38
N ALA A 71 17.56 -1.85 7.76
CA ALA A 71 18.23 -0.88 6.90
C ALA A 71 18.85 -1.52 5.65
N GLU A 72 19.25 -2.79 5.72
CA GLU A 72 19.75 -3.56 4.58
C GLU A 72 18.62 -4.27 3.83
N ALA A 73 17.68 -4.87 4.56
CA ALA A 73 16.59 -5.66 4.00
C ALA A 73 15.69 -4.82 3.07
N ILE A 74 15.49 -3.53 3.36
CA ILE A 74 14.70 -2.63 2.51
C ILE A 74 15.30 -2.40 1.12
N PHE A 75 16.61 -2.62 0.94
CA PHE A 75 17.30 -2.51 -0.35
C PHE A 75 17.59 -3.88 -0.98
N THR A 76 17.22 -4.97 -0.31
CA THR A 76 17.44 -6.32 -0.81
C THR A 76 16.42 -6.68 -1.89
N GLU A 77 16.90 -7.20 -3.03
CA GLU A 77 16.06 -7.71 -4.10
C GLU A 77 15.00 -8.72 -3.58
N PRO A 78 13.77 -8.71 -4.11
CA PRO A 78 13.35 -8.03 -5.34
C PRO A 78 12.89 -6.57 -5.14
N ASN A 79 13.17 -5.95 -3.99
CA ASN A 79 12.90 -4.52 -3.81
C ASN A 79 13.68 -3.70 -4.85
N ASN A 80 13.01 -2.71 -5.44
CA ASN A 80 13.53 -1.93 -6.56
C ASN A 80 12.95 -0.51 -6.63
N THR A 81 12.45 0.02 -5.50
CA THR A 81 12.03 1.43 -5.39
C THR A 81 13.20 2.40 -5.50
N ILE A 82 12.91 3.69 -5.68
CA ILE A 82 13.93 4.73 -5.72
C ILE A 82 14.64 4.80 -4.38
N LYS A 83 15.97 4.86 -4.43
CA LYS A 83 16.77 5.19 -3.25
C LYS A 83 16.91 6.71 -3.19
N PHE A 84 16.22 7.33 -2.23
CA PHE A 84 16.25 8.78 -1.99
C PHE A 84 16.85 9.14 -0.62
N SER A 85 17.11 8.16 0.24
CA SER A 85 17.88 8.31 1.48
C SER A 85 18.77 7.11 1.71
N ASP A 86 19.96 7.34 2.25
CA ASP A 86 20.69 6.31 2.98
C ASP A 86 20.01 6.10 4.34
N VAL A 87 20.02 4.87 4.85
CA VAL A 87 19.45 4.51 6.15
C VAL A 87 20.55 3.86 6.98
N PRO A 88 20.91 4.43 8.16
CA PRO A 88 21.90 3.82 9.03
C PRO A 88 21.36 2.50 9.63
N PRO A 89 22.23 1.57 10.07
CA PRO A 89 21.79 0.34 10.74
C PRO A 89 20.83 0.64 11.89
N LEU A 90 19.71 -0.07 11.93
CA LEU A 90 18.66 0.16 12.93
C LEU A 90 18.84 -0.73 14.17
N GLY A 91 19.64 -1.80 14.07
CA GLY A 91 19.77 -2.82 15.10
C GLY A 91 18.51 -3.69 15.22
N VAL A 92 17.74 -3.80 14.13
CA VAL A 92 16.48 -4.54 14.10
C VAL A 92 16.54 -5.54 12.96
N ASP A 93 16.69 -6.81 13.29
CA ASP A 93 16.70 -7.88 12.30
C ASP A 93 15.27 -8.24 11.85
N VAL A 94 15.12 -8.51 10.56
CA VAL A 94 13.87 -9.01 9.98
C VAL A 94 13.65 -10.45 10.46
N GLN A 95 12.54 -10.67 11.16
CA GLN A 95 12.18 -11.97 11.71
C GLN A 95 11.35 -12.77 10.72
N ARG A 96 11.41 -14.10 10.88
CA ARG A 96 10.63 -15.04 10.07
C ARG A 96 9.17 -15.01 10.50
N GLY A 97 8.33 -14.31 9.74
CA GLY A 97 6.89 -14.28 9.97
C GLY A 97 6.17 -15.50 9.38
N PRO A 98 4.96 -15.88 9.82
CA PRO A 98 4.18 -16.95 9.18
C PRO A 98 3.78 -16.61 7.74
N THR A 99 3.99 -17.54 6.81
CA THR A 99 3.77 -17.31 5.36
C THR A 99 2.30 -17.31 4.97
N LEU A 100 1.55 -18.32 5.40
CA LEU A 100 0.13 -18.52 5.07
C LEU A 100 -0.11 -18.35 3.55
N ASP A 101 -1.06 -17.49 3.15
CA ASP A 101 -1.38 -17.16 1.76
C ASP A 101 -0.61 -15.94 1.21
N GLY A 102 0.47 -15.55 1.91
CA GLY A 102 1.40 -14.47 1.57
C GLY A 102 2.06 -14.61 0.20
N LEU A 103 2.42 -15.84 -0.20
CA LEU A 103 3.16 -16.10 -1.44
C LEU A 103 2.27 -16.71 -2.53
N GLY A 104 1.91 -15.88 -3.51
CA GLY A 104 1.29 -16.28 -4.76
C GLY A 104 2.24 -17.00 -5.72
N LYS A 105 1.71 -17.44 -6.86
CA LYS A 105 2.47 -18.23 -7.85
C LYS A 105 3.74 -17.49 -8.29
N TYR A 106 3.59 -16.25 -8.73
CA TYR A 106 4.70 -15.45 -9.26
C TYR A 106 5.72 -15.06 -8.19
N TYR A 107 5.30 -14.87 -6.94
CA TYR A 107 6.24 -14.63 -5.84
C TYR A 107 7.14 -15.85 -5.62
N ARG A 108 6.58 -17.06 -5.64
CA ARG A 108 7.34 -18.31 -5.48
C ARG A 108 8.32 -18.60 -6.62
N GLU A 109 8.12 -17.98 -7.78
CA GLU A 109 9.06 -18.06 -8.91
C GLU A 109 10.26 -17.13 -8.75
N VAL A 110 10.12 -16.04 -7.99
CA VAL A 110 11.14 -14.98 -7.86
C VAL A 110 11.94 -15.07 -6.57
N ILE A 111 11.30 -15.45 -5.46
CA ILE A 111 11.95 -15.51 -4.15
C ILE A 111 12.04 -16.95 -3.62
N THR A 112 13.04 -17.20 -2.78
CA THR A 112 13.15 -18.45 -2.02
C THR A 112 12.71 -18.18 -0.60
N GLU A 113 11.67 -18.87 -0.15
CA GLU A 113 11.15 -18.76 1.20
C GLU A 113 12.21 -19.22 2.23
N SER A 114 12.38 -18.45 3.32
CA SER A 114 13.30 -18.78 4.41
C SER A 114 12.92 -20.11 5.07
N THR A 115 13.94 -20.93 5.34
CA THR A 115 13.84 -22.21 6.04
C THR A 115 13.76 -22.07 7.56
N ASP A 116 13.96 -20.86 8.09
CA ASP A 116 13.86 -20.61 9.52
C ASP A 116 12.44 -20.90 10.03
N PRO A 117 12.28 -21.30 11.30
CA PRO A 117 10.95 -21.45 11.89
C PRO A 117 10.27 -20.09 12.02
N ALA A 118 8.96 -20.06 11.77
CA ALA A 118 8.17 -18.86 12.00
C ALA A 118 8.07 -18.53 13.50
N VAL A 119 8.25 -17.25 13.83
CA VAL A 119 8.15 -16.74 15.21
C VAL A 119 6.70 -16.59 15.66
N ASP A 120 6.48 -16.56 16.99
CA ASP A 120 5.21 -16.07 17.54
C ASP A 120 5.17 -14.55 17.41
N VAL A 121 4.42 -14.08 16.41
CA VAL A 121 4.30 -12.65 16.10
C VAL A 121 3.77 -11.86 17.31
N ALA A 122 2.77 -12.36 18.03
CA ALA A 122 2.20 -11.63 19.16
C ALA A 122 3.19 -11.52 20.32
N GLN A 123 3.98 -12.56 20.57
CA GLN A 123 5.06 -12.52 21.56
C GLN A 123 6.10 -11.47 21.19
N VAL A 124 6.61 -11.50 19.95
CA VAL A 124 7.61 -10.54 19.46
C VAL A 124 7.11 -9.10 19.58
N LEU A 125 5.85 -8.85 19.19
CA LEU A 125 5.25 -7.51 19.28
C LEU A 125 5.20 -7.00 20.73
N ARG A 126 4.88 -7.86 21.70
CA ARG A 126 4.87 -7.51 23.14
C ARG A 126 6.28 -7.24 23.66
N GLU A 127 7.25 -8.09 23.30
CA GLU A 127 8.65 -7.93 23.72
C GLU A 127 9.28 -6.65 23.18
N ALA A 128 9.01 -6.33 21.91
CA ALA A 128 9.40 -5.08 21.28
C ALA A 128 8.59 -3.85 21.78
N LYS A 129 7.56 -4.09 22.60
CA LYS A 129 6.61 -3.06 23.10
C LYS A 129 6.04 -2.23 21.95
N THR A 130 5.62 -2.90 20.88
CA THR A 130 5.15 -2.26 19.66
C THR A 130 3.90 -1.42 19.94
N ASP A 131 3.86 -0.18 19.43
CA ASP A 131 2.68 0.68 19.49
C ASP A 131 1.80 0.49 18.25
N VAL A 132 2.40 0.32 17.07
CA VAL A 132 1.69 0.21 15.79
C VAL A 132 2.32 -0.85 14.89
N VAL A 133 1.50 -1.71 14.30
CA VAL A 133 1.88 -2.66 13.25
C VAL A 133 1.42 -2.12 11.90
N VAL A 134 2.32 -2.01 10.93
CA VAL A 134 2.03 -1.59 9.55
C VAL A 134 2.15 -2.79 8.62
N SER A 135 1.07 -3.11 7.89
CA SER A 135 0.99 -4.30 7.04
C SER A 135 1.08 -3.97 5.54
N TYR A 136 2.16 -4.43 4.90
CA TYR A 136 2.46 -4.33 3.48
C TYR A 136 2.55 -5.71 2.79
N LEU A 137 1.73 -6.67 3.24
CA LEU A 137 1.65 -8.01 2.65
C LEU A 137 1.25 -7.96 1.16
N PRO A 138 1.51 -8.99 0.34
CA PRO A 138 1.02 -9.01 -1.04
C PRO A 138 -0.51 -8.96 -1.17
N VAL A 139 -1.01 -8.44 -2.30
CA VAL A 139 -2.45 -8.47 -2.61
C VAL A 139 -2.93 -9.93 -2.68
N GLY A 140 -4.08 -10.21 -2.07
CA GLY A 140 -4.69 -11.54 -2.01
C GLY A 140 -4.31 -12.36 -0.76
N SER A 141 -3.47 -11.83 0.12
CA SER A 141 -3.02 -12.50 1.35
C SER A 141 -4.00 -12.29 2.52
N GLU A 142 -5.20 -12.84 2.40
CA GLU A 142 -6.30 -12.65 3.35
C GLU A 142 -6.05 -13.32 4.71
N GLN A 143 -5.60 -14.58 4.70
CA GLN A 143 -5.30 -15.33 5.92
C GLN A 143 -4.12 -14.69 6.66
N ALA A 144 -3.06 -14.32 5.93
CA ALA A 144 -1.91 -13.62 6.49
C ALA A 144 -2.33 -12.28 7.11
N ALA A 145 -3.04 -11.42 6.36
CA ALA A 145 -3.43 -10.11 6.87
C ALA A 145 -4.29 -10.21 8.14
N LYS A 146 -5.23 -11.17 8.19
CA LYS A 146 -6.04 -11.45 9.37
C LYS A 146 -5.23 -12.03 10.54
N HIS A 147 -4.24 -12.88 10.26
CA HIS A 147 -3.33 -13.41 11.28
C HIS A 147 -2.54 -12.29 11.94
N TYR A 148 -1.91 -11.40 11.17
CA TYR A 148 -1.16 -10.26 11.72
C TYR A 148 -2.07 -9.24 12.43
N ALA A 149 -3.30 -9.02 11.93
CA ALA A 149 -4.28 -8.18 12.62
C ALA A 149 -4.68 -8.75 13.98
N GLN A 150 -4.85 -10.07 14.08
CA GLN A 150 -5.09 -10.75 15.35
C GLN A 150 -3.87 -10.64 16.28
N ALA A 151 -2.66 -10.90 15.79
CA ALA A 151 -1.43 -10.78 16.58
C ALA A 151 -1.22 -9.36 17.11
N ALA A 152 -1.53 -8.32 16.33
CA ALA A 152 -1.49 -6.93 16.77
C ALA A 152 -2.47 -6.66 17.91
N MET A 153 -3.72 -7.13 17.80
CA MET A 153 -4.70 -7.02 18.90
C MET A 153 -4.24 -7.77 20.16
N ASP A 154 -3.72 -8.98 20.01
CA ASP A 154 -3.25 -9.82 21.12
C ASP A 154 -2.00 -9.24 21.82
N ALA A 155 -1.25 -8.39 21.12
CA ALA A 155 -0.13 -7.62 21.65
C ALA A 155 -0.53 -6.21 22.11
N HIS A 156 -1.80 -5.83 21.95
CA HIS A 156 -2.32 -4.49 22.26
C HIS A 156 -1.67 -3.35 21.45
N ALA A 157 -1.25 -3.65 20.22
CA ALA A 157 -0.67 -2.70 19.27
C ALA A 157 -1.71 -2.30 18.21
N GLY A 158 -1.75 -1.01 17.86
CA GLY A 158 -2.58 -0.51 16.78
C GLY A 158 -2.24 -1.17 15.44
N PHE A 159 -3.21 -1.28 14.53
CA PHE A 159 -3.00 -1.93 13.23
C PHE A 159 -3.28 -0.99 12.06
N VAL A 160 -2.31 -0.83 11.15
CA VAL A 160 -2.44 -0.07 9.90
C VAL A 160 -2.44 -1.06 8.74
N ASN A 161 -3.62 -1.28 8.15
CA ASN A 161 -3.78 -2.17 7.01
C ASN A 161 -3.61 -1.39 5.70
N CYS A 162 -2.46 -1.56 5.04
CA CYS A 162 -2.21 -0.93 3.75
C CYS A 162 -2.76 -1.73 2.55
N MET A 163 -3.35 -2.91 2.79
CA MET A 163 -3.78 -3.83 1.75
C MET A 163 -5.29 -3.80 1.51
N PRO A 164 -5.77 -4.19 0.31
CA PRO A 164 -7.19 -4.24 -0.01
C PRO A 164 -7.88 -5.51 0.53
N VAL A 165 -7.45 -5.99 1.70
CA VAL A 165 -8.13 -7.03 2.48
C VAL A 165 -9.05 -6.32 3.45
N PHE A 166 -10.33 -6.68 3.49
CA PHE A 166 -11.28 -6.02 4.38
C PHE A 166 -11.04 -6.46 5.83
N ILE A 167 -10.61 -5.51 6.66
CA ILE A 167 -10.40 -5.69 8.11
C ILE A 167 -11.03 -4.50 8.82
N ALA A 168 -10.56 -3.28 8.55
CA ALA A 168 -11.14 -2.08 9.15
C ALA A 168 -12.58 -1.84 8.64
N SER A 169 -12.85 -2.15 7.37
CA SER A 169 -14.18 -2.01 6.77
C SER A 169 -15.08 -3.24 6.98
N ASP A 170 -14.58 -4.33 7.57
CA ASP A 170 -15.40 -5.47 7.97
C ASP A 170 -16.00 -5.20 9.37
N PRO A 171 -17.34 -5.10 9.53
CA PRO A 171 -17.97 -4.83 10.81
C PRO A 171 -17.61 -5.81 11.92
N THR A 172 -17.27 -7.06 11.58
CA THR A 172 -16.87 -8.09 12.53
C THR A 172 -15.50 -7.77 13.13
N TRP A 173 -14.53 -7.43 12.29
CA TRP A 173 -13.19 -7.05 12.73
C TRP A 173 -13.18 -5.70 13.43
N ALA A 174 -13.91 -4.71 12.90
CA ALA A 174 -14.06 -3.40 13.56
C ALA A 174 -14.58 -3.53 15.00
N ARG A 175 -15.59 -4.40 15.24
CA ARG A 175 -16.09 -4.68 16.59
C ARG A 175 -15.06 -5.37 17.48
N LYS A 176 -14.25 -6.29 16.94
CA LYS A 176 -13.18 -6.96 17.71
C LYS A 176 -12.13 -5.95 18.18
N PHE A 177 -11.63 -5.10 17.28
CA PHE A 177 -10.67 -4.04 17.62
C PHE A 177 -11.23 -3.07 18.66
N ALA A 178 -12.49 -2.63 18.49
CA ALA A 178 -13.16 -1.76 19.45
C ALA A 178 -13.32 -2.41 20.83
N ALA A 179 -13.74 -3.67 20.89
CA ALA A 179 -13.88 -4.42 22.15
C ALA A 179 -12.53 -4.65 22.84
N ALA A 180 -11.46 -4.81 22.06
CA ALA A 180 -10.10 -4.91 22.58
C ALA A 180 -9.50 -3.56 22.98
N GLY A 181 -10.14 -2.42 22.68
CA GLY A 181 -9.56 -1.09 22.95
C GLY A 181 -8.33 -0.77 22.09
N VAL A 182 -8.16 -1.43 20.95
CA VAL A 182 -6.99 -1.31 20.06
C VAL A 182 -7.40 -0.55 18.79
N PRO A 183 -6.65 0.48 18.36
CA PRO A 183 -7.00 1.23 17.15
C PRO A 183 -6.67 0.45 15.87
N ILE A 184 -7.47 0.65 14.83
CA ILE A 184 -7.22 0.16 13.47
C ILE A 184 -7.42 1.28 12.45
N VAL A 185 -6.52 1.37 11.47
CA VAL A 185 -6.62 2.25 10.30
C VAL A 185 -6.51 1.40 9.03
N GLY A 186 -7.49 1.49 8.14
CA GLY A 186 -7.56 0.70 6.92
C GLY A 186 -8.88 0.93 6.19
N ASP A 187 -9.12 0.31 5.04
CA ASP A 187 -8.25 -0.62 4.32
C ASP A 187 -7.73 0.03 3.01
N ASP A 188 -6.68 -0.53 2.39
CA ASP A 188 -6.07 -0.08 1.13
C ASP A 188 -5.50 1.37 1.17
N ILE A 189 -4.20 1.50 1.46
CA ILE A 189 -3.56 2.82 1.57
C ILE A 189 -3.67 3.61 0.26
N LYS A 190 -3.94 4.92 0.36
CA LYS A 190 -4.04 5.79 -0.80
C LYS A 190 -2.68 6.30 -1.23
N SER A 191 -2.39 6.23 -2.52
CA SER A 191 -1.35 7.06 -3.15
C SER A 191 -1.79 8.53 -3.17
N GLN A 192 -0.85 9.47 -3.06
CA GLN A 192 -1.13 10.91 -3.14
C GLN A 192 -1.78 11.29 -4.46
N LEU A 193 -1.11 10.94 -5.55
CA LEU A 193 -1.62 11.06 -6.91
C LEU A 193 -1.48 9.71 -7.60
N GLY A 194 -2.61 9.15 -8.04
CA GLY A 194 -2.65 7.86 -8.69
C GLY A 194 -3.70 7.86 -9.79
N ALA A 195 -3.61 6.86 -10.67
CA ALA A 195 -4.48 6.75 -11.83
C ALA A 195 -5.97 6.84 -11.49
N THR A 196 -6.40 6.23 -10.37
CA THR A 196 -7.80 6.25 -9.94
C THR A 196 -8.31 7.64 -9.56
N ILE A 197 -7.53 8.46 -8.84
CA ILE A 197 -7.97 9.82 -8.48
C ILE A 197 -7.93 10.74 -9.71
N THR A 198 -6.92 10.62 -10.56
CA THR A 198 -6.83 11.38 -11.83
C THR A 198 -8.03 11.07 -12.73
N HIS A 199 -8.33 9.79 -12.94
CA HIS A 199 -9.48 9.36 -13.74
C HIS A 199 -10.80 9.86 -13.12
N ARG A 200 -10.96 9.74 -11.80
CA ARG A 200 -12.16 10.21 -11.09
C ARG A 200 -12.40 11.71 -11.30
N VAL A 201 -11.36 12.53 -11.19
CA VAL A 201 -11.46 13.99 -11.40
C VAL A 201 -11.85 14.32 -12.85
N LEU A 202 -11.26 13.63 -13.84
CA LEU A 202 -11.60 13.83 -15.25
C LEU A 202 -13.03 13.39 -15.58
N ALA A 203 -13.46 12.23 -15.07
CA ALA A 203 -14.82 11.73 -15.24
C ALA A 203 -15.86 12.68 -14.61
N LYS A 204 -15.56 13.18 -13.40
CA LYS A 204 -16.38 14.20 -12.75
C LYS A 204 -16.42 15.50 -13.56
N LEU A 205 -15.31 15.92 -14.16
CA LEU A 205 -15.28 17.11 -15.02
C LEU A 205 -16.17 16.96 -16.26
N PHE A 206 -16.21 15.77 -16.89
CA PHE A 206 -17.14 15.51 -18.00
C PHE A 206 -18.59 15.72 -17.54
N GLU A 207 -18.97 15.07 -16.44
CA GLU A 207 -20.30 15.15 -15.85
C GLU A 207 -20.68 16.59 -15.48
N ASP A 208 -19.79 17.31 -14.78
CA ASP A 208 -20.03 18.69 -14.32
C ASP A 208 -20.17 19.69 -15.48
N ARG A 209 -19.62 19.38 -16.66
CA ARG A 209 -19.70 20.20 -17.88
C ARG A 209 -20.78 19.74 -18.85
N GLY A 210 -21.58 18.75 -18.49
CA GLY A 210 -22.65 18.22 -19.33
C GLY A 210 -22.14 17.43 -20.55
N ILE A 211 -20.89 16.96 -20.50
CA ILE A 211 -20.32 16.06 -21.50
C ILE A 211 -20.70 14.65 -21.09
N LYS A 212 -21.40 13.94 -21.98
CA LYS A 212 -21.74 12.54 -21.74
C LYS A 212 -20.49 11.69 -21.92
N LEU A 213 -20.03 11.02 -20.86
CA LEU A 213 -19.00 10.01 -20.97
C LEU A 213 -19.60 8.76 -21.61
N ASP A 214 -19.03 8.30 -22.72
CA ASP A 214 -19.50 7.14 -23.48
C ASP A 214 -18.64 5.92 -23.19
N GLN A 215 -17.31 6.06 -23.26
CA GLN A 215 -16.37 4.96 -23.05
C GLN A 215 -15.13 5.42 -22.29
N THR A 216 -14.52 4.51 -21.51
CA THR A 216 -13.26 4.80 -20.85
C THR A 216 -12.43 3.56 -20.53
N TYR A 217 -11.11 3.72 -20.55
CA TYR A 217 -10.21 2.76 -19.95
C TYR A 217 -9.16 3.41 -19.06
N GLN A 218 -8.63 2.62 -18.13
CA GLN A 218 -7.45 2.89 -17.34
C GLN A 218 -6.57 1.64 -17.31
N LEU A 219 -5.50 1.66 -18.11
CA LEU A 219 -4.50 0.63 -18.19
C LEU A 219 -3.34 0.97 -17.27
N ASN A 220 -2.90 0.03 -16.42
CA ASN A 220 -1.81 0.27 -15.46
C ASN A 220 -0.68 -0.75 -15.68
N PHE A 221 0.55 -0.27 -15.73
CA PHE A 221 1.77 -1.06 -15.91
C PHE A 221 2.77 -0.73 -14.79
N GLY A 222 3.59 -1.70 -14.41
CA GLY A 222 4.70 -1.49 -13.47
C GLY A 222 5.67 -2.67 -13.49
N GLY A 223 6.83 -2.52 -12.85
CA GLY A 223 7.90 -3.52 -12.88
C GLY A 223 8.20 -4.18 -11.53
N ASN A 224 7.47 -3.84 -10.47
CA ASN A 224 7.69 -4.40 -9.13
C ASN A 224 6.91 -5.70 -8.90
N MET A 225 7.14 -6.33 -7.75
CA MET A 225 6.46 -7.56 -7.36
C MET A 225 4.97 -7.38 -7.05
N ASP A 226 4.50 -6.18 -6.70
CA ASP A 226 3.05 -5.93 -6.56
C ASP A 226 2.37 -6.08 -7.94
N PHE A 227 2.92 -5.46 -8.99
CA PHE A 227 2.41 -5.60 -10.36
C PHE A 227 2.51 -7.03 -10.89
N MET A 228 3.62 -7.72 -10.62
CA MET A 228 3.78 -9.12 -11.02
C MET A 228 2.75 -10.03 -10.31
N ASN A 229 2.57 -9.86 -9.00
CA ASN A 229 1.55 -10.58 -8.23
C ASN A 229 0.13 -10.26 -8.72
N MET A 230 -0.10 -9.02 -9.16
CA MET A 230 -1.36 -8.59 -9.77
C MET A 230 -1.61 -9.20 -11.17
N LEU A 231 -0.67 -9.92 -11.81
CA LEU A 231 -0.99 -10.70 -13.01
C LEU A 231 -1.84 -11.94 -12.68
N GLU A 232 -1.80 -12.41 -11.43
CA GLU A 232 -2.61 -13.52 -10.93
C GLU A 232 -4.06 -13.05 -10.75
N ARG A 233 -4.88 -13.18 -11.80
CA ARG A 233 -6.25 -12.65 -11.85
C ARG A 233 -7.15 -13.10 -10.70
N GLU A 234 -6.93 -14.30 -10.16
CA GLU A 234 -7.69 -14.83 -9.02
C GLU A 234 -7.51 -13.98 -7.76
N ARG A 235 -6.34 -13.34 -7.58
CA ARG A 235 -6.04 -12.46 -6.43
C ARG A 235 -6.61 -11.03 -6.59
N LEU A 236 -7.21 -10.69 -7.73
CA LEU A 236 -7.56 -9.31 -8.10
C LEU A 236 -9.05 -8.94 -7.97
N VAL A 237 -9.93 -9.91 -7.72
CA VAL A 237 -11.38 -9.71 -7.85
C VAL A 237 -11.86 -8.47 -7.08
N SER A 238 -11.48 -8.34 -5.82
CA SER A 238 -11.84 -7.21 -4.96
C SER A 238 -11.28 -5.87 -5.47
N LYS A 239 -10.03 -5.84 -5.93
CA LYS A 239 -9.33 -4.62 -6.38
C LYS A 239 -9.88 -4.10 -7.72
N LYS A 240 -10.36 -4.99 -8.60
CA LYS A 240 -11.01 -4.58 -9.87
C LYS A 240 -12.38 -3.95 -9.60
N ILE A 241 -13.15 -4.54 -8.68
CA ILE A 241 -14.47 -4.03 -8.30
C ILE A 241 -14.35 -2.64 -7.66
N SER A 242 -13.47 -2.47 -6.67
CA SER A 242 -13.32 -1.20 -5.95
C SER A 242 -12.90 -0.04 -6.86
N LYS A 243 -11.96 -0.28 -7.79
CA LYS A 243 -11.50 0.74 -8.74
C LYS A 243 -12.57 1.12 -9.76
N THR A 244 -13.32 0.14 -10.27
CA THR A 244 -14.40 0.40 -11.23
C THR A 244 -15.52 1.23 -10.59
N GLN A 245 -15.94 0.84 -9.38
CA GLN A 245 -16.97 1.56 -8.63
C GLN A 245 -16.54 2.99 -8.28
N SER A 246 -15.24 3.21 -8.02
CA SER A 246 -14.73 4.54 -7.73
C SER A 246 -14.87 5.54 -8.89
N VAL A 247 -14.89 5.09 -10.14
CA VAL A 247 -15.10 5.97 -11.31
C VAL A 247 -16.59 6.11 -11.59
N GLN A 248 -17.33 5.00 -11.60
CA GLN A 248 -18.77 5.02 -11.83
C GLN A 248 -19.53 5.88 -10.81
N SER A 249 -19.07 5.95 -9.55
CA SER A 249 -19.69 6.78 -8.52
C SER A 249 -19.66 8.29 -8.78
N GLN A 250 -18.88 8.75 -9.77
CA GLN A 250 -18.86 10.16 -10.18
C GLN A 250 -19.88 10.49 -11.26
N LEU A 251 -20.43 9.46 -11.92
CA LEU A 251 -21.35 9.61 -13.03
C LEU A 251 -22.78 9.58 -12.51
N ARG A 252 -23.68 10.39 -13.07
CA ARG A 252 -25.11 10.30 -12.73
C ARG A 252 -25.73 9.01 -13.25
N LYS A 253 -25.24 8.55 -14.41
CA LYS A 253 -25.63 7.28 -15.02
C LYS A 253 -24.39 6.40 -15.16
N ASN A 254 -24.46 5.21 -14.60
CA ASN A 254 -23.42 4.21 -14.73
C ASN A 254 -23.21 3.82 -16.20
N LEU A 255 -21.94 3.59 -16.56
CA LEU A 255 -21.57 3.01 -17.84
C LEU A 255 -21.85 1.52 -17.86
N ASP A 256 -22.15 1.00 -19.05
CA ASP A 256 -22.24 -0.43 -19.28
C ASP A 256 -20.88 -1.09 -19.04
N LYS A 257 -20.88 -2.35 -18.60
CA LYS A 257 -19.64 -3.08 -18.25
C LYS A 257 -18.64 -3.17 -19.41
N GLU A 258 -19.13 -3.13 -20.65
CA GLU A 258 -18.31 -3.18 -21.86
C GLU A 258 -17.70 -1.82 -22.23
N SER A 259 -18.22 -0.73 -21.66
CA SER A 259 -17.79 0.65 -21.91
C SER A 259 -16.79 1.17 -20.87
N ILE A 260 -16.40 0.34 -19.89
CA ILE A 260 -15.43 0.70 -18.85
C ILE A 260 -14.43 -0.43 -18.59
N HIS A 261 -13.15 -0.13 -18.73
CA HIS A 261 -12.07 -1.09 -18.46
C HIS A 261 -11.03 -0.53 -17.51
N ILE A 262 -10.96 -1.03 -16.27
CA ILE A 262 -10.00 -0.57 -15.26
C ILE A 262 -9.31 -1.77 -14.60
N GLY A 263 -7.99 -1.80 -14.64
CA GLY A 263 -7.22 -2.87 -14.01
C GLY A 263 -5.71 -2.76 -14.21
N PRO A 264 -4.92 -3.59 -13.50
CA PRO A 264 -3.55 -3.87 -13.94
C PRO A 264 -3.58 -4.51 -15.33
N SER A 265 -2.65 -4.08 -16.16
CA SER A 265 -2.56 -4.47 -17.56
C SER A 265 -1.39 -5.40 -17.79
N ASP A 266 -0.19 -5.05 -17.31
CA ASP A 266 0.99 -5.87 -17.53
C ASP A 266 2.13 -5.60 -16.52
N HIS A 267 3.13 -6.48 -16.54
CA HIS A 267 4.42 -6.34 -15.86
C HIS A 267 5.51 -5.98 -16.87
N VAL A 268 6.20 -4.86 -16.63
CA VAL A 268 7.26 -4.35 -17.49
C VAL A 268 8.54 -4.20 -16.65
N PRO A 269 9.48 -5.16 -16.69
CA PRO A 269 10.55 -5.27 -15.70
C PRO A 269 11.42 -4.00 -15.54
N TRP A 270 11.75 -3.32 -16.63
CA TRP A 270 12.61 -2.12 -16.58
C TRP A 270 11.92 -0.87 -15.98
N LEU A 271 10.60 -0.92 -15.75
CA LEU A 271 9.93 0.14 -14.99
C LEU A 271 10.33 0.11 -13.52
N LYS A 272 10.80 -1.03 -12.98
CA LYS A 272 11.06 -1.22 -11.54
C LYS A 272 9.82 -0.81 -10.73
N ASP A 273 9.96 0.01 -9.70
CA ASP A 273 8.83 0.49 -8.91
C ASP A 273 7.99 1.58 -9.60
N ARG A 274 8.42 2.09 -10.76
CA ARG A 274 7.60 3.04 -11.50
C ARG A 274 6.32 2.40 -11.96
N LYS A 275 5.24 3.16 -11.84
CA LYS A 275 3.92 2.84 -12.35
C LYS A 275 3.54 3.79 -13.45
N TRP A 276 3.18 3.23 -14.59
CA TRP A 276 2.59 3.97 -15.70
C TRP A 276 1.10 3.70 -15.76
N ALA A 277 0.31 4.74 -15.99
CA ALA A 277 -1.10 4.58 -16.30
C ALA A 277 -1.46 5.33 -17.59
N GLN A 278 -2.12 4.63 -18.51
CA GLN A 278 -2.76 5.23 -19.66
C GLN A 278 -4.26 5.30 -19.42
N ILE A 279 -4.80 6.50 -19.47
CA ILE A 279 -6.21 6.78 -19.20
C ILE A 279 -6.79 7.41 -20.46
N ARG A 280 -7.90 6.85 -20.94
CA ARG A 280 -8.65 7.41 -22.05
C ARG A 280 -10.10 7.58 -21.67
N LEU A 281 -10.66 8.75 -21.97
CA LEU A 281 -12.07 9.06 -21.81
C LEU A 281 -12.60 9.52 -23.17
N GLU A 282 -13.69 8.91 -23.63
CA GLU A 282 -14.39 9.27 -24.85
C GLU A 282 -15.82 9.67 -24.50
N GLY A 283 -16.28 10.77 -25.06
CA GLY A 283 -17.60 11.28 -24.79
C GLY A 283 -18.17 12.14 -25.91
N SER A 284 -19.41 12.55 -25.71
CA SER A 284 -20.17 13.36 -26.66
C SER A 284 -20.49 14.73 -26.04
N ALA A 285 -20.10 15.78 -26.74
CA ALA A 285 -20.32 17.17 -26.36
C ALA A 285 -21.63 17.74 -26.96
N PHE A 286 -21.77 19.07 -26.97
CA PHE A 286 -22.93 19.74 -27.58
C PHE A 286 -23.11 19.34 -29.04
N GLY A 287 -24.33 18.95 -29.42
CA GLY A 287 -24.66 18.48 -30.76
C GLY A 287 -24.12 17.08 -31.08
N ASP A 288 -23.90 16.25 -30.05
CA ASP A 288 -23.36 14.89 -30.16
C ASP A 288 -21.98 14.84 -30.86
N VAL A 289 -21.24 15.95 -30.80
CA VAL A 289 -19.90 16.03 -31.38
C VAL A 289 -18.93 15.21 -30.51
N PRO A 290 -18.18 14.27 -31.10
CA PRO A 290 -17.28 13.42 -30.34
C PRO A 290 -16.10 14.21 -29.79
N MET A 291 -15.70 13.87 -28.57
CA MET A 291 -14.49 14.38 -27.93
C MET A 291 -13.78 13.28 -27.16
N SER A 292 -12.46 13.40 -27.04
CA SER A 292 -11.68 12.46 -26.26
C SER A 292 -10.54 13.14 -25.51
N ILE A 293 -10.18 12.55 -24.37
CA ILE A 293 -8.96 12.86 -23.62
C ILE A 293 -8.15 11.58 -23.54
N GLU A 294 -6.85 11.70 -23.79
CA GLU A 294 -5.88 10.65 -23.54
C GLU A 294 -4.75 11.20 -22.68
N LEU A 295 -4.41 10.49 -21.61
CA LEU A 295 -3.45 10.92 -20.60
C LEU A 295 -2.52 9.77 -20.23
N LYS A 296 -1.22 10.08 -20.15
CA LYS A 296 -0.21 9.24 -19.51
C LYS A 296 0.14 9.83 -18.15
N LEU A 297 0.08 9.00 -17.10
CA LEU A 297 0.57 9.29 -15.76
C LEU A 297 1.77 8.39 -15.46
N GLU A 298 2.87 8.96 -14.97
CA GLU A 298 4.04 8.24 -14.48
C GLU A 298 4.31 8.64 -13.03
N VAL A 299 4.35 7.65 -12.13
CA VAL A 299 4.58 7.82 -10.69
C VAL A 299 5.50 6.72 -10.17
N TRP A 300 5.97 6.88 -8.93
CA TRP A 300 6.66 5.86 -8.15
C TRP A 300 5.72 5.43 -7.02
#